data_AF-A0A3B8U5M1-F1
#
_entry.id   AF-A0A3B8U5M1-F1
#
_cell.length_a   1.000
_cell.length_b   1.000
_cell.length_c   1.000
_cell.angle_alpha   90.00
_cell.angle_beta   90.00
_cell.angle_gamma   90.00
#
_symmetry.space_group_name_H-M   'P 1'
#
loop_
_entity.id
_entity.type
_entity.pdbx_description
1 polymer ?
#
loop_
_entity_poly.entity_id
_entity_poly.type
_entity_poly.pdbx_seq_one_letter_code
_entity_poly.pdbx_strand_id
1 'polypeptide(L)' 'GMPILFRCAVKPTPSIFKEQDTVDFDSGTDAKLLIRGRHDPAIVHRARVVADSVTALVLCDMLALRYGTDWLGPQQGER' A
#
# COMPACT_ATOMS: atom_id res chain seq x y z
N GLY A 1 -19.75 -12.74 10.08
CA GLY A 1 -19.15 -11.40 10.00
C GLY A 1 -19.76 -10.62 8.84
N MET A 2 -19.36 -9.36 8.64
CA MET A 2 -19.78 -8.49 7.52
C MET A 2 -18.59 -8.16 6.60
N PRO A 3 -18.82 -7.73 5.35
CA PRO A 3 -17.75 -7.30 4.46
C PRO A 3 -16.94 -6.14 5.04
N ILE A 4 -15.61 -6.20 4.89
CA ILE A 4 -14.72 -5.08 5.19
C ILE A 4 -14.60 -4.21 3.95
N LEU A 5 -15.04 -2.96 4.04
CA LEU A 5 -15.08 -2.02 2.92
C LEU A 5 -14.05 -0.90 3.14
N PHE A 6 -13.09 -0.81 2.21
CA PHE A 6 -12.11 0.27 2.19
C PHE A 6 -12.49 1.31 1.13
N ARG A 7 -12.40 2.59 1.49
CA ARG A 7 -12.38 3.72 0.54
C ARG A 7 -11.07 4.45 0.72
N CYS A 8 -10.21 4.39 -0.30
CA CYS A 8 -8.88 4.95 -0.25
C CYS A 8 -8.72 6.05 -1.30
N ALA A 9 -8.14 7.17 -0.91
CA ALA A 9 -7.69 8.20 -1.83
C ALA A 9 -6.25 7.90 -2.26
N VAL A 10 -6.03 7.71 -3.55
CA VAL A 10 -4.69 7.52 -4.11
C VAL A 10 -4.28 8.81 -4.81
N LYS A 11 -3.20 9.43 -4.32
CA LYS A 11 -2.67 10.63 -4.97
C LYS A 11 -2.17 10.29 -6.40
N PRO A 12 -2.22 11.24 -7.34
CA PRO A 12 -1.58 11.06 -8.64
C PRO A 12 -0.08 10.79 -8.53
N THR A 13 0.48 10.14 -9.54
CA THR A 13 1.94 9.95 -9.61
C THR A 13 2.64 11.30 -9.73
N PRO A 14 3.68 11.56 -8.92
CA PRO A 14 4.44 12.81 -9.01
C PRO A 14 5.24 12.90 -10.31
N SER A 15 5.54 11.75 -10.92
CA SER A 15 6.25 11.59 -12.19
C SER A 15 5.36 11.78 -13.43
N ILE A 16 4.49 12.79 -13.39
CA ILE A 16 3.68 13.20 -14.53
C ILE A 16 4.47 14.18 -15.41
N PHE A 17 4.22 14.18 -16.72
CA PHE A 17 4.90 15.04 -17.71
C PHE A 17 4.38 16.48 -17.70
N LYS A 18 4.31 17.06 -16.50
CA LYS A 18 3.99 18.47 -16.28
C LYS A 18 5.17 19.10 -15.56
N GLU A 19 5.54 20.30 -15.99
CA GLU A 19 6.55 21.09 -15.31
C GLU A 19 6.06 21.44 -13.89
N GLN A 20 6.94 21.28 -12.91
CA GLN A 20 6.66 21.46 -11.49
C GLN A 20 7.69 22.42 -10.89
N ASP A 21 7.23 23.26 -9.97
CA ASP A 21 8.10 24.09 -9.13
C ASP A 21 8.74 23.24 -8.04
N THR A 22 10.05 23.42 -7.84
CA THR A 22 10.83 22.77 -6.80
C THR A 22 11.99 23.68 -6.37
N VAL A 23 12.79 23.22 -5.42
CA VAL A 23 14.06 23.86 -5.04
C VAL A 23 15.21 22.95 -5.45
N ASP A 24 16.26 23.53 -6.03
CA ASP A 24 17.53 22.85 -6.27
C ASP A 24 18.27 22.70 -4.94
N PHE A 25 18.61 21.46 -4.58
CA PHE A 25 19.14 21.16 -3.25
C PHE A 25 20.56 21.70 -3.02
N ASP A 26 21.38 21.79 -4.07
CA ASP A 26 22.78 22.21 -3.95
C ASP A 26 22.91 23.73 -3.90
N SER A 27 22.14 24.44 -4.73
CA SER A 27 22.16 25.90 -4.82
C SER A 27 21.16 26.58 -3.88
N GLY A 28 20.15 25.86 -3.40
CA GLY A 28 19.09 26.38 -2.52
C GLY A 28 18.17 27.39 -3.20
N THR A 29 18.08 27.36 -4.53
CA THR A 29 17.30 28.32 -5.33
C THR A 29 16.11 27.66 -6.03
N ASP A 30 15.13 28.47 -6.42
CA ASP A 30 13.96 28.01 -7.16
C ASP A 30 14.36 27.37 -8.48
N ALA A 31 13.80 26.19 -8.77
CA ALA A 31 14.06 25.44 -9.97
C ALA A 31 12.77 24.83 -10.56
N LYS A 32 12.80 24.59 -11.86
CA LYS A 32 11.72 23.88 -12.58
C LYS A 32 12.12 22.43 -12.82
N LEU A 33 11.25 21.50 -12.46
CA LEU A 33 11.43 20.07 -12.69
C LEU A 33 10.45 19.58 -13.75
N LEU A 34 10.98 19.05 -14.86
CA LEU A 34 10.22 18.31 -15.85
C LEU A 34 10.75 16.88 -15.93
N ILE A 35 9.96 15.94 -15.45
CA ILE A 35 10.32 14.52 -15.42
C ILE A 35 10.23 13.96 -16.84
N ARG A 36 11.24 13.17 -17.25
CA ARG A 36 11.33 12.51 -18.56
C ARG A 36 11.39 11.00 -18.38
N GLY A 37 10.99 10.25 -19.39
CA GLY A 37 11.02 8.78 -19.39
C GLY A 37 9.64 8.17 -19.59
N ARG A 38 9.49 6.88 -19.29
CA ARG A 38 8.20 6.17 -19.35
C ARG A 38 7.73 5.90 -17.92
N HIS A 39 6.81 6.73 -17.46
CA HIS A 39 6.15 6.58 -16.16
C HIS A 39 4.65 6.48 -16.39
N ASP A 40 4.00 5.61 -15.62
CA ASP A 40 2.55 5.46 -15.73
C ASP A 40 1.84 6.57 -14.97
N PRO A 41 1.02 7.39 -15.64
CA PRO A 41 0.28 8.47 -14.98
C PRO A 41 -0.86 7.94 -14.08
N ALA A 42 -1.29 6.69 -14.28
CA ALA A 42 -2.42 6.07 -13.59
C ALA A 42 -1.99 4.81 -12.81
N ILE A 43 -1.55 4.99 -11.56
CA ILE A 43 -1.15 3.86 -10.68
C ILE A 43 -2.31 3.21 -9.92
N VAL A 44 -3.50 3.81 -9.95
CA VAL A 44 -4.63 3.40 -9.09
C VAL A 44 -5.00 1.92 -9.25
N HIS A 45 -4.91 1.40 -10.47
CA HIS A 45 -5.19 -0.02 -10.74
C HIS A 45 -4.18 -0.95 -10.07
N ARG A 46 -2.91 -0.53 -9.98
CA ARG A 46 -1.88 -1.30 -9.28
C ARG A 46 -1.97 -1.15 -7.77
N ALA A 47 -2.34 0.05 -7.29
CA ALA A 47 -2.53 0.30 -5.87
C ALA A 47 -3.61 -0.61 -5.26
N ARG A 48 -4.66 -0.93 -6.02
CA ARG A 48 -5.71 -1.88 -5.59
C ARG A 48 -5.13 -3.25 -5.21
N VAL A 49 -4.30 -3.84 -6.07
CA VAL A 49 -3.74 -5.18 -5.83
C VAL A 49 -2.88 -5.19 -4.56
N VAL A 50 -2.13 -4.11 -4.32
CA VAL A 50 -1.34 -3.95 -3.10
C VAL A 50 -2.23 -3.86 -1.87
N ALA A 51 -3.31 -3.07 -1.91
CA ALA A 51 -4.25 -2.94 -0.81
C ALA A 51 -4.92 -4.28 -0.45
N ASP A 52 -5.37 -5.03 -1.46
CA ASP A 52 -5.98 -6.36 -1.28
C ASP A 52 -4.97 -7.33 -0.63
N SER A 53 -3.72 -7.32 -1.12
CA SER A 53 -2.65 -8.20 -0.61
C SER A 53 -2.26 -7.89 0.83
N VAL A 54 -2.05 -6.61 1.15
CA VAL A 54 -1.71 -6.17 2.51
C VAL A 54 -2.86 -6.47 3.47
N THR A 55 -4.10 -6.27 3.04
CA THR A 55 -5.28 -6.63 3.84
C THR A 55 -5.26 -8.12 4.19
N ALA A 56 -5.01 -9.00 3.22
CA ALA A 56 -4.94 -10.44 3.46
C ALA A 56 -3.81 -10.82 4.44
N LEU A 57 -2.62 -10.21 4.29
CA LEU A 57 -1.49 -10.44 5.20
C LEU A 57 -1.83 -10.02 6.64
N VAL A 58 -2.41 -8.82 6.82
CA VAL A 58 -2.78 -8.31 8.15
C VAL A 58 -3.90 -9.14 8.78
N LEU A 59 -4.89 -9.57 8.01
CA LEU A 59 -5.94 -10.47 8.51
C LEU A 59 -5.35 -11.82 8.95
N CYS A 60 -4.42 -12.39 8.17
CA CYS A 60 -3.72 -13.62 8.52
C CYS A 60 -2.94 -13.47 9.82
N ASP A 61 -2.18 -12.38 9.96
CA ASP A 61 -1.42 -12.08 11.17
C ASP A 61 -2.33 -11.94 12.40
N MET A 62 -3.44 -11.19 12.29
CA MET A 62 -4.40 -11.05 13.38
C MET A 62 -5.04 -12.39 13.78
N LEU A 63 -5.34 -13.27 12.82
CA LEU A 63 -5.86 -14.60 13.11
C LEU A 63 -4.81 -15.49 13.77
N ALA A 64 -3.55 -15.42 13.32
CA ALA A 64 -2.45 -16.14 13.93
C ALA A 64 -2.19 -15.68 15.37
N LEU A 65 -2.25 -14.38 15.65
CA LEU A 65 -2.14 -13.85 17.00
C LEU A 65 -3.29 -14.29 17.91
N ARG A 66 -4.51 -14.37 17.37
CA ARG A 66 -5.70 -14.74 18.15
C ARG A 66 -5.83 -16.25 18.41
N TYR A 67 -5.57 -17.06 17.39
CA TYR A 67 -5.88 -18.50 17.37
C TYR A 67 -4.65 -19.38 17.17
N GLY A 68 -3.47 -18.82 16.90
CA GLY A 68 -2.27 -19.60 16.56
C GLY A 68 -1.80 -20.52 17.69
N THR A 69 -2.05 -20.16 18.95
CA THR A 69 -1.75 -21.03 20.10
C THR A 69 -2.76 -22.15 20.29
N ASP A 70 -3.96 -22.05 19.71
CA ASP A 70 -4.99 -23.09 19.83
C ASP A 70 -4.53 -24.39 19.16
N TRP A 71 -3.65 -24.30 18.16
CA TRP A 71 -2.97 -25.44 17.55
C TRP A 71 -2.06 -26.20 18.53
N LEU A 72 -1.49 -25.51 19.52
CA LEU A 72 -0.68 -26.11 20.59
C LEU A 72 -1.54 -26.61 21.76
N GLY A 73 -2.82 -26.25 21.78
CA GLY A 73 -3.78 -26.74 22.77
C GLY A 73 -4.05 -28.23 22.61
N PRO A 74 -4.58 -28.91 23.64
CA PRO A 74 -4.96 -30.31 23.54
C PRO A 74 -5.98 -30.48 22.41
N GLN A 75 -5.69 -31.38 21.46
CA GLN A 75 -6.62 -31.69 20.38
C GLN A 75 -7.93 -32.19 20.98
N GLN A 76 -9.03 -31.50 20.71
CA GLN A 76 -10.37 -31.95 21.10
C GLN A 76 -10.71 -33.20 20.27
N GLY A 77 -10.28 -34.36 20.75
CA GLY A 77 -10.47 -35.64 20.04
C GLY A 77 -9.97 -36.90 20.75
N GLU A 78 -9.16 -36.81 21.82
CA GLU A 78 -8.69 -37.99 22.59
C GLU A 78 -9.34 -38.10 23.97
N ARG A 79 -10.69 -38.07 24.02
CA ARG A 79 -11.45 -38.60 25.16
C ARG A 79 -12.56 -39.51 24.67
#